data_AF-A0A9D2RJU6-F1
#
_entry.id   AF-A0A9D2RJU6-F1
#
_cell.length_a   1.000
_cell.length_b   1.000
_cell.length_c   1.000
_cell.angle_alpha   90.00
_cell.angle_beta   90.00
_cell.angle_gamma   90.00
#
_symmetry.space_group_name_H-M   'P 1'
#
loop_
_entity.id
_entity.type
_entity.pdbx_description
1 polymer ?
#
loop_
_entity_poly.entity_id
_entity_poly.type
_entity_poly.pdbx_seq_one_letter_code
_entity_poly.pdbx_strand_id
1 'polypeptide(L)' 'MSNITKDDIFKIHESLVDSFASNEQAKELMKKYNFTTAQIELTSLMITEALRQYHTLLTGEILP' A
#
# COMPACT_ATOMS: atom_id res chain seq x y z
N MET A 1 -21.95 0.06 1.87
CA MET A 1 -21.06 -1.04 2.29
C MET A 1 -19.71 -0.84 1.61
N SER A 2 -18.60 -1.23 2.24
CA SER A 2 -17.28 -1.16 1.58
C SER A 2 -17.29 -2.01 0.31
N ASN A 3 -16.80 -1.47 -0.80
CA ASN A 3 -16.63 -2.23 -2.05
C ASN A 3 -15.21 -2.81 -2.19
N ILE A 4 -14.33 -2.60 -1.20
CA ILE A 4 -12.96 -3.10 -1.23
C ILE A 4 -12.92 -4.48 -0.60
N THR A 5 -12.50 -5.48 -1.37
CA THR A 5 -12.28 -6.85 -0.91
C THR A 5 -10.86 -7.05 -0.35
N LYS A 6 -10.62 -8.16 0.34
CA LYS A 6 -9.27 -8.56 0.79
C LYS A 6 -8.28 -8.58 -0.37
N ASP A 7 -8.66 -9.16 -1.50
CA ASP A 7 -7.80 -9.31 -2.67
C ASP A 7 -7.43 -7.95 -3.29
N ASP A 8 -8.34 -6.97 -3.21
CA ASP A 8 -8.06 -5.60 -3.67
C ASP A 8 -7.01 -4.91 -2.78
N ILE A 9 -7.03 -5.18 -1.47
CA ILE A 9 -6.05 -4.63 -0.52
C ILE A 9 -4.64 -5.18 -0.81
N PHE A 10 -4.53 -6.49 -1.08
CA PHE A 10 -3.24 -7.09 -1.46
C PHE A 10 -2.74 -6.59 -2.82
N LYS A 11 -3.62 -6.42 -3.81
CA LYS A 11 -3.25 -5.83 -5.10
C LYS A 11 -2.78 -4.38 -4.98
N ILE A 12 -3.34 -3.61 -4.05
CA ILE A 12 -2.88 -2.24 -3.76
C ILE A 12 -1.45 -2.26 -3.20
N HIS A 13 -1.14 -3.19 -2.29
CA HIS A 13 0.20 -3.36 -1.75
C HIS A 13 1.23 -3.67 -2.86
N GLU A 14 0.94 -4.68 -3.67
CA GLU A 14 1.80 -5.10 -4.80
C GLU A 14 1.96 -3.96 -5.81
N SER A 15 0.87 -3.29 -6.20
CA SER A 15 0.90 -2.17 -7.13
C SER A 15 1.71 -0.98 -6.62
N LEU A 16 1.68 -0.70 -5.31
CA LEU A 16 2.48 0.39 -4.74
C LEU A 16 3.97 0.05 -4.83
N VAL A 17 4.38 -1.14 -4.39
CA VAL A 17 5.79 -1.58 -4.43
C VAL A 17 6.29 -1.63 -5.88
N ASP A 18 5.52 -2.21 -6.79
CA ASP A 18 5.87 -2.30 -8.22
C ASP A 18 5.98 -0.93 -8.89
N SER A 19 5.12 0.03 -8.52
CA SER A 19 5.19 1.40 -9.05
C SER A 19 6.51 2.05 -8.65
N PHE A 20 6.98 1.89 -7.42
CA PHE A 20 8.30 2.42 -7.02
C PHE A 20 9.47 1.71 -7.70
N ALA A 21 9.34 0.41 -7.98
CA ALA A 21 10.40 -0.37 -8.64
C ALA A 21 10.51 -0.09 -10.15
N SER A 22 9.40 0.22 -10.83
CA SER A 22 9.33 0.29 -12.29
C SER A 22 9.09 1.69 -12.86
N ASN A 23 8.55 2.63 -12.08
CA ASN A 23 8.25 3.98 -12.54
C ASN A 23 9.43 4.94 -12.31
N GLU A 24 10.01 5.44 -13.40
CA GLU A 24 11.15 6.38 -13.34
C GLU A 24 10.84 7.67 -12.59
N GLN A 25 9.61 8.20 -12.71
CA GLN A 25 9.20 9.40 -11.97
C GLN A 25 9.15 9.13 -10.45
N ALA A 26 8.72 7.93 -10.04
CA ALA A 26 8.71 7.53 -8.64
C ALA A 26 10.15 7.39 -8.10
N LYS A 27 11.06 6.82 -8.88
CA LYS A 27 12.50 6.72 -8.52
C LYS A 27 13.16 8.09 -8.39
N GLU A 28 12.82 9.05 -9.25
CA GLU A 28 13.31 10.42 -9.16
C GLU A 28 12.82 11.11 -7.88
N LEU A 29 11.55 10.93 -7.51
CA LEU A 29 11.01 11.46 -6.26
C LEU A 29 11.70 10.83 -5.05
N MET A 30 11.93 9.52 -5.05
CA MET A 30 12.67 8.84 -3.97
C MET A 30 14.06 9.44 -3.79
N LYS A 31 14.80 9.64 -4.88
CA LYS A 31 16.14 10.27 -4.85
C LYS A 31 16.06 11.72 -4.36
N LYS A 32 15.11 12.51 -4.87
CA LYS A 32 14.95 13.93 -4.52
C LYS A 32 14.73 14.15 -3.02
N TYR A 33 13.98 13.26 -2.39
CA TYR A 33 13.61 13.36 -0.98
C TYR A 33 14.38 12.40 -0.07
N ASN A 34 15.42 11.73 -0.58
CA ASN A 34 16.23 10.76 0.16
C ASN A 34 15.41 9.64 0.82
N PHE A 35 14.36 9.17 0.16
CA PHE A 35 13.65 7.97 0.59
C PHE A 35 14.44 6.72 0.24
N THR A 36 14.58 5.83 1.20
CA THR A 36 15.12 4.48 1.03
C THR A 36 14.01 3.51 0.60
N THR A 37 14.39 2.39 -0.03
CA THR A 37 13.44 1.31 -0.39
C THR A 37 12.69 0.79 0.83
N ALA A 38 13.37 0.64 1.97
CA ALA A 38 12.75 0.18 3.22
C ALA A 38 11.66 1.14 3.74
N GLN A 39 11.84 2.45 3.57
CA GLN A 39 10.82 3.44 3.95
C GLN A 39 9.60 3.39 3.03
N ILE A 40 9.79 3.07 1.75
CA ILE A 40 8.71 2.85 0.80
C ILE A 40 7.93 1.58 1.13
N GLU A 41 8.62 0.48 1.41
CA GLU A 41 8.00 -0.78 1.84
C GLU A 41 7.18 -0.57 3.12
N LEU A 42 7.73 0.12 4.12
CA LEU A 42 7.02 0.47 5.35
C LEU A 42 5.76 1.31 5.06
N THR A 43 5.88 2.31 4.17
CA THR A 43 4.74 3.17 3.80
C THR A 43 3.64 2.35 3.11
N SER A 44 4.02 1.42 2.23
CA SER A 44 3.10 0.50 1.59
C SER A 44 2.37 -0.36 2.63
N LEU A 45 3.10 -0.95 3.59
CA LEU A 45 2.52 -1.72 4.69
C LEU A 45 1.55 -0.90 5.54
N MET A 46 1.88 0.37 5.86
CA MET A 46 1.00 1.25 6.62
C MET A 46 -0.30 1.55 5.88
N ILE A 47 -0.24 1.77 4.56
CA ILE A 47 -1.44 2.00 3.74
C ILE A 47 -2.30 0.73 3.69
N THR A 48 -1.67 -0.43 3.46
CA THR A 48 -2.36 -1.73 3.46
C THR A 48 -3.06 -1.99 4.80
N GLU A 49 -2.37 -1.73 5.92
CA GLU A 49 -2.93 -1.91 7.25
C GLU A 49 -4.11 -0.95 7.52
N ALA A 50 -4.01 0.30 7.10
CA ALA A 50 -5.10 1.27 7.21
C ALA A 50 -6.34 0.82 6.41
N LEU A 51 -6.14 0.31 5.20
CA LEU A 51 -7.23 -0.24 4.37
C LEU A 51 -7.85 -1.48 5.00
N ARG A 52 -7.03 -2.34 5.61
CA ARG A 52 -7.48 -3.53 6.35
C ARG A 52 -8.38 -3.15 7.52
N GLN A 53 -7.93 -2.21 8.35
CA GLN A 53 -8.70 -1.71 9.48
C GLN A 53 -10.02 -1.06 9.03
N TYR A 54 -9.97 -0.27 7.96
CA TYR A 54 -11.17 0.34 7.37
C TYR A 54 -12.17 -0.71 6.88
N HIS A 55 -11.70 -1.77 6.21
CA HIS A 55 -12.53 -2.89 5.80
C HIS A 55 -13.20 -3.56 7.01
N THR A 56 -12.41 -3.93 8.03
CA THR A 56 -12.93 -4.55 9.25
C THR A 56 -13.97 -3.68 9.96
N LEU A 57 -13.76 -2.36 10.02
CA LEU A 57 -14.76 -1.44 10.60
C LEU A 57 -16.08 -1.44 9.83
N LEU A 58 -16.04 -1.60 8.51
CA LEU A 58 -17.23 -1.55 7.66
C LEU A 58 -17.97 -2.88 7.52
N THR A 59 -17.26 -4.01 7.60
CA THR A 59 -17.82 -5.34 7.35
C THR A 59 -17.90 -6.22 8.60
N GLY A 60 -17.14 -5.90 9.65
CA GLY A 60 -16.93 -6.78 10.80
C GLY A 60 -15.99 -7.95 10.53
N GLU A 61 -15.45 -8.08 9.31
CA GLU A 61 -14.53 -9.15 8.94
C GLU A 61 -13.09 -8.80 9.32
N ILE A 62 -12.46 -9.62 10.15
CA ILE A 62 -11.04 -9.48 10.51
C ILE A 62 -10.21 -10.16 9.42
N LEU A 63 -9.52 -9.34 8.63
CA LEU A 63 -8.60 -9.82 7.61
C LEU A 63 -7.23 -10.10 8.27
N PRO A 64 -6.60 -11.27 8.01
CA PRO A 64 -5.28 -11.60 8.53
C PRO A 64 -4.18 -10.70 7.95
#